data_AF-A0A662KPY8-F1
#
_entry.id   AF-A0A662KPY8-F1
#
_cell.length_a   1.000
_cell.length_b   1.000
_cell.length_c   1.000
_cell.angle_alpha   90.00
_cell.angle_beta   90.00
_cell.angle_gamma   90.00
#
_symmetry.space_group_name_H-M   'P 1'
#
loop_
_entity.id
_entity.type
_entity.pdbx_description
1 polymer ?
#
loop_
_entity_poly.entity_id
_entity_poly.type
_entity_poly.pdbx_seq_one_letter_code
_entity_poly.pdbx_strand_id
1 'polypeptide(L)'
;TLLRLPRVEHYKGGGIMLTVDGNVQWGPTMAEVESKEDTSVSAEEIKKIFGYYSPLMPSFPKKSVIAYFSGLRAATFTEDFVIRAAKKVKGFIHVAGIQSPGLAASPAIAKMVAQILKEQGLQMEEKENFKPYCKKPVVFRELSNEERKKLIAKNPKYGKIVCRCEEVTEAEIIDAIHSRLPALTIDAIKRRSRAGMGRCQGGFCLPRVAKILAREANIPLEKVEKNRGSCLFVGRAKCLIEEENES
;
A
#
# COMPACT_ATOMS: atom_id res chain seq x y z
N THR A 1 -22.20 -2.38 30.06
CA THR A 1 -22.90 -2.16 28.77
C THR A 1 -22.64 -3.33 27.86
N LEU A 2 -23.67 -4.08 27.48
CA LEU A 2 -23.51 -5.22 26.57
C LEU A 2 -23.00 -4.74 25.22
N LEU A 3 -21.92 -5.37 24.73
CA LEU A 3 -21.33 -5.09 23.44
C LEU A 3 -22.33 -5.45 22.33
N ARG A 4 -23.00 -4.44 21.75
CA ARG A 4 -23.86 -4.64 20.58
C ARG A 4 -22.99 -4.58 19.33
N LEU A 5 -22.48 -5.74 18.91
CA LEU A 5 -21.93 -5.89 17.57
C LEU A 5 -23.06 -5.72 16.54
N PRO A 6 -22.82 -5.04 15.40
CA PRO A 6 -23.83 -4.90 14.36
C PRO A 6 -24.25 -6.28 13.85
N ARG A 7 -25.52 -6.63 14.08
CA ARG A 7 -26.18 -7.82 13.52
C ARG A 7 -27.05 -7.41 12.34
N VAL A 8 -26.40 -6.95 11.26
CA VAL A 8 -27.08 -6.77 9.98
C VAL A 8 -27.11 -8.09 9.22
N GLU A 9 -28.16 -8.32 8.43
CA GLU A 9 -28.41 -9.57 7.69
C GLU A 9 -27.21 -9.99 6.82
N HIS A 10 -26.49 -9.02 6.27
CA HIS A 10 -25.19 -9.21 5.64
C HIS A 10 -24.12 -8.50 6.46
N TYR A 11 -23.53 -9.19 7.43
CA TYR A 11 -22.39 -8.69 8.19
C TYR A 11 -21.10 -9.36 7.72
N LYS A 12 -20.14 -8.56 7.28
CA LYS A 12 -18.74 -8.99 7.13
C LYS A 12 -17.97 -8.45 8.32
N GLY A 13 -17.27 -9.35 9.02
CA GLY A 13 -16.55 -9.07 10.26
C GLY A 13 -15.69 -7.79 10.21
N GLY A 14 -15.47 -7.20 11.37
CA GLY A 14 -14.65 -6.01 11.55
C GLY A 14 -14.35 -5.78 13.02
N GLY A 15 -13.41 -4.88 13.30
CA GLY A 15 -12.98 -4.61 14.66
C GLY A 15 -11.95 -3.50 14.78
N ILE A 16 -11.45 -3.38 16.00
CA ILE A 16 -10.27 -2.59 16.32
C ILE A 16 -9.08 -3.55 16.28
N MET A 17 -8.10 -3.27 15.42
CA MET A 17 -6.92 -4.11 15.24
C MET A 17 -5.64 -3.29 15.39
N LEU A 18 -4.64 -3.88 16.04
CA LEU A 18 -3.29 -3.33 16.05
C LEU A 18 -2.57 -3.81 14.78
N THR A 19 -2.07 -2.87 13.99
CA THR A 19 -1.25 -3.18 12.82
C THR A 19 0.14 -3.63 13.24
N VAL A 20 0.87 -4.29 12.34
CA VAL A 20 2.27 -4.70 12.56
C VAL A 20 3.20 -3.55 12.92
N ASP A 21 2.83 -2.32 12.58
CA ASP A 21 3.58 -1.10 12.87
C ASP A 21 3.10 -0.36 14.12
N GLY A 22 2.22 -0.97 14.91
CA GLY A 22 1.71 -0.40 16.17
C GLY A 22 0.61 0.66 16.01
N ASN A 23 0.22 1.02 14.78
CA ASN A 23 -0.95 1.88 14.56
C ASN A 23 -2.23 1.09 14.79
N VAL A 24 -3.27 1.77 15.30
CA VAL A 24 -4.59 1.17 15.50
C VAL A 24 -5.46 1.44 14.27
N GLN A 25 -6.08 0.38 13.74
CA GLN A 25 -7.00 0.44 12.60
C GLN A 25 -8.40 0.02 13.03
N TRP A 26 -9.41 0.79 12.63
CA TRP A 26 -10.83 0.52 12.90
C TRP A 26 -11.55 0.28 11.58
N GLY A 27 -12.47 -0.70 11.57
CA GLY A 27 -13.29 -1.00 10.41
C GLY A 27 -13.41 -2.50 10.15
N PRO A 28 -13.87 -2.90 8.95
CA PRO A 28 -14.34 -2.03 7.86
C PRO A 28 -15.83 -1.66 8.00
N THR A 29 -16.31 -0.75 7.14
CA THR A 29 -17.73 -0.68 6.76
C THR A 29 -18.00 -1.64 5.59
N MET A 30 -19.28 -1.78 5.22
CA MET A 30 -19.68 -2.46 4.01
C MET A 30 -20.80 -1.65 3.34
N ALA A 31 -20.63 -1.40 2.05
CA ALA A 31 -21.60 -0.77 1.18
C ALA A 31 -21.48 -1.41 -0.21
N GLU A 32 -22.61 -1.56 -0.89
CA GLU A 32 -22.63 -1.89 -2.32
C GLU A 32 -22.49 -0.59 -3.11
N VAL A 33 -21.68 -0.65 -4.16
CA VAL A 33 -21.39 0.49 -5.03
C VAL A 33 -21.45 0.01 -6.48
N GLU A 34 -22.01 0.84 -7.35
CA GLU A 34 -22.22 0.47 -8.75
C GLU A 34 -20.90 0.50 -9.56
N SER A 35 -20.04 1.47 -9.24
CA SER A 35 -18.79 1.68 -9.97
C SER A 35 -17.64 0.87 -9.38
N LYS A 36 -16.98 0.09 -10.22
CA LYS A 36 -15.72 -0.63 -9.92
C LYS A 36 -14.51 0.30 -9.71
N GLU A 37 -14.67 1.59 -9.93
CA GLU A 37 -13.63 2.61 -9.73
C GLU A 37 -13.90 3.49 -8.50
N ASP A 38 -15.06 3.30 -7.84
CA ASP A 38 -15.40 4.07 -6.64
C ASP A 38 -14.58 3.62 -5.44
N THR A 39 -13.51 4.36 -5.18
CA THR A 39 -12.64 4.22 -4.01
C THR A 39 -12.77 5.43 -3.09
N SER A 40 -13.94 6.08 -3.11
CA SER A 40 -14.22 7.21 -2.24
C SER A 40 -14.40 6.77 -0.78
N VAL A 41 -14.30 7.74 0.13
CA VAL A 41 -14.55 7.54 1.56
C VAL A 41 -15.51 8.62 2.01
N SER A 42 -16.63 8.24 2.61
CA SER A 42 -17.63 9.20 3.08
C SER A 42 -17.47 9.53 4.58
N ALA A 43 -17.81 10.76 4.95
CA ALA A 43 -17.86 11.16 6.36
C ALA A 43 -18.90 10.37 7.15
N GLU A 44 -19.98 9.93 6.50
CA GLU A 44 -21.03 9.12 7.09
C GLU A 44 -20.53 7.72 7.46
N GLU A 45 -19.76 7.07 6.59
CA GLU A 45 -19.13 5.79 6.91
C GLU A 45 -18.12 5.91 8.05
N ILE A 46 -17.32 6.97 8.09
CA ILE A 46 -16.43 7.23 9.24
C ILE A 46 -17.23 7.36 10.54
N LYS A 47 -18.36 8.08 10.52
CA LYS A 47 -19.27 8.17 11.67
C LYS A 47 -19.84 6.80 12.05
N LYS A 48 -20.19 5.94 11.08
CA LYS A 48 -20.63 4.56 11.33
C LYS A 48 -19.54 3.74 12.03
N ILE A 49 -18.29 3.80 11.56
CA ILE A 49 -17.14 3.14 12.22
C ILE A 49 -17.02 3.61 13.67
N PHE A 50 -17.07 4.92 13.92
CA PHE A 50 -17.05 5.43 15.29
C PHE A 50 -18.25 4.93 16.11
N GLY A 51 -19.45 4.88 15.53
CA GLY A 51 -20.64 4.35 16.21
C GLY A 51 -20.47 2.89 16.63
N TYR A 52 -19.95 2.04 15.74
CA TYR A 52 -19.76 0.61 16.02
C TYR A 52 -18.68 0.34 17.06
N TYR A 53 -17.55 1.05 16.98
CA TYR A 53 -16.36 0.66 17.75
C TYR A 53 -16.02 1.59 18.93
N SER A 54 -16.62 2.78 19.05
CA SER A 54 -16.42 3.62 20.25
C SER A 54 -16.75 2.91 21.57
N PRO A 55 -17.78 2.03 21.67
CA PRO A 55 -18.02 1.28 22.89
C PRO A 55 -16.87 0.35 23.32
N LEU A 56 -16.05 -0.13 22.36
CA LEU A 56 -14.87 -0.96 22.64
C LEU A 56 -13.68 -0.14 23.14
N MET A 57 -13.54 1.10 22.67
CA MET A 57 -12.46 1.99 23.07
C MET A 57 -12.96 3.44 23.22
N PRO A 58 -13.70 3.75 24.31
CA PRO A 58 -14.38 5.05 24.47
C PRO A 58 -13.43 6.24 24.58
N SER A 59 -12.24 6.02 25.12
CA SER A 59 -11.20 7.04 25.31
C SER A 59 -10.38 7.33 24.06
N PHE A 60 -10.68 6.70 22.91
CA PHE A 60 -9.91 6.93 21.70
C PHE A 60 -10.02 8.39 21.24
N PRO A 61 -8.88 9.10 21.05
CA PRO A 61 -8.90 10.47 20.59
C PRO A 61 -9.27 10.50 19.11
N LYS A 62 -10.56 10.67 18.77
CA LYS A 62 -11.06 10.67 17.38
C LYS A 62 -10.35 11.69 16.46
N LYS A 63 -9.84 12.79 17.04
CA LYS A 63 -9.04 13.80 16.34
C LYS A 63 -7.63 13.32 15.94
N SER A 64 -7.20 12.15 16.42
CA SER A 64 -5.90 11.54 16.12
C SER A 64 -5.92 10.65 14.88
N VAL A 65 -7.05 10.55 14.16
CA VAL A 65 -7.11 9.80 12.90
C VAL A 65 -6.17 10.45 11.89
N ILE A 66 -5.17 9.70 11.44
CA ILE A 66 -4.15 10.16 10.50
C ILE A 66 -4.43 9.71 9.06
N ALA A 67 -5.22 8.66 8.87
CA ALA A 67 -5.54 8.12 7.56
C ALA A 67 -6.88 7.39 7.57
N TYR A 68 -7.55 7.43 6.42
CA TYR A 68 -8.73 6.65 6.09
C TYR A 68 -8.59 6.20 4.64
N PHE A 69 -9.15 5.05 4.32
CA PHE A 69 -9.13 4.47 2.99
C PHE A 69 -10.33 3.54 2.82
N SER A 70 -10.72 3.34 1.57
CA SER A 70 -11.65 2.30 1.17
C SER A 70 -10.97 1.36 0.18
N GLY A 71 -11.62 0.25 -0.09
CA GLY A 71 -11.17 -0.73 -1.07
C GLY A 71 -12.36 -1.51 -1.59
N LEU A 72 -12.34 -1.78 -2.88
CA LEU A 72 -13.39 -2.55 -3.55
C LEU A 72 -13.08 -4.04 -3.50
N ARG A 73 -14.11 -4.83 -3.22
CA ARG A 73 -14.04 -6.29 -3.32
C ARG A 73 -14.61 -6.69 -4.67
N ALA A 74 -13.93 -7.59 -5.37
CA ALA A 74 -14.41 -8.15 -6.63
C ALA A 74 -15.52 -9.19 -6.38
N ALA A 75 -16.65 -8.74 -5.82
CA ALA A 75 -17.78 -9.60 -5.48
C ALA A 75 -18.52 -10.06 -6.74
N THR A 76 -19.01 -11.31 -6.70
CA THR A 76 -19.96 -11.87 -7.65
C THR A 76 -21.31 -12.06 -6.95
N PHE A 77 -22.40 -12.16 -7.71
CA PHE A 77 -23.72 -12.44 -7.15
C PHE A 77 -23.78 -13.77 -6.39
N THR A 78 -22.97 -14.75 -6.79
CA THR A 78 -22.89 -16.06 -6.12
C THR A 78 -22.00 -16.05 -4.88
N GLU A 79 -21.32 -14.94 -4.59
CA GLU A 79 -20.33 -14.79 -3.52
C GLU A 79 -19.22 -15.88 -3.50
N ASP A 80 -18.93 -16.49 -4.65
CA ASP A 80 -17.96 -17.57 -4.79
C ASP A 80 -16.89 -17.26 -5.84
N PHE A 81 -15.76 -17.95 -5.71
CA PHE A 81 -14.59 -17.78 -6.55
C PHE A 81 -14.84 -18.39 -7.93
N VAL A 82 -14.53 -17.62 -8.97
CA VAL A 82 -14.56 -18.08 -10.36
C VAL A 82 -13.12 -18.33 -10.80
N ILE A 83 -12.66 -19.57 -10.64
CA ILE A 83 -11.32 -20.03 -11.03
C ILE A 83 -11.45 -21.13 -12.09
N ARG A 84 -11.36 -20.76 -13.37
CA ARG A 84 -11.56 -21.70 -14.49
C ARG A 84 -10.99 -21.19 -15.79
N ALA A 85 -10.71 -22.11 -16.71
CA ALA A 85 -10.46 -21.80 -18.11
C ALA A 85 -11.66 -21.08 -18.78
N ALA A 86 -11.38 -20.14 -19.68
CA ALA A 86 -12.39 -19.58 -20.56
C ALA A 86 -12.85 -20.63 -21.58
N LYS A 87 -14.17 -20.66 -21.83
CA LYS A 87 -14.77 -21.63 -22.78
C LYS A 87 -14.38 -21.35 -24.24
N LYS A 88 -14.20 -20.08 -24.60
CA LYS A 88 -14.00 -19.65 -26.00
C LYS A 88 -12.55 -19.31 -26.34
N VAL A 89 -11.69 -19.09 -25.34
CA VAL A 89 -10.33 -18.60 -25.54
C VAL A 89 -9.35 -19.52 -24.81
N LYS A 90 -8.61 -20.31 -25.58
CA LYS A 90 -7.57 -21.20 -25.04
C LYS A 90 -6.45 -20.38 -24.41
N GLY A 91 -5.94 -20.79 -23.25
CA GLY A 91 -4.90 -20.08 -22.51
C GLY A 91 -5.40 -18.91 -21.66
N PHE A 92 -6.69 -18.55 -21.74
CA PHE A 92 -7.28 -17.52 -20.88
C PHE A 92 -7.93 -18.18 -19.65
N ILE A 93 -7.55 -17.73 -18.46
CA ILE A 93 -8.07 -18.25 -17.19
C ILE A 93 -8.73 -17.13 -16.40
N HIS A 94 -9.98 -17.35 -16.00
CA HIS A 94 -10.68 -16.50 -15.06
C HIS A 94 -10.20 -16.79 -13.64
N VAL A 95 -9.84 -15.74 -12.91
CA VAL A 95 -9.53 -15.75 -11.48
C VAL A 95 -10.24 -14.53 -10.88
N ALA A 96 -11.54 -14.68 -10.63
CA ALA A 96 -12.45 -13.57 -10.27
C ALA A 96 -13.38 -13.96 -9.12
N GLY A 97 -14.20 -13.04 -8.61
CA GLY A 97 -15.12 -13.33 -7.49
C GLY A 97 -14.45 -13.42 -6.12
N ILE A 98 -13.15 -13.12 -6.04
CA ILE A 98 -12.35 -13.31 -4.84
C ILE A 98 -12.54 -12.12 -3.90
N GLN A 99 -13.14 -12.38 -2.74
CA GLN A 99 -13.37 -11.40 -1.69
C GLN A 99 -12.30 -11.50 -0.57
N SER A 100 -12.70 -11.40 0.71
CA SER A 100 -11.80 -11.42 1.88
C SER A 100 -10.84 -12.62 1.98
N PRO A 101 -11.16 -13.85 1.54
CA PRO A 101 -10.21 -14.96 1.67
C PRO A 101 -9.08 -14.89 0.65
N GLY A 102 -9.12 -13.97 -0.31
CA GLY A 102 -8.20 -13.94 -1.45
C GLY A 102 -6.72 -13.90 -1.08
N LEU A 103 -6.36 -13.13 -0.06
CA LEU A 103 -4.97 -13.05 0.38
C LEU A 103 -4.49 -14.38 0.96
N ALA A 104 -5.28 -15.00 1.84
CA ALA A 104 -4.95 -16.27 2.47
C ALA A 104 -4.98 -17.44 1.47
N ALA A 105 -5.94 -17.44 0.54
CA ALA A 105 -6.10 -18.48 -0.47
C ALA A 105 -5.13 -18.33 -1.66
N SER A 106 -4.41 -17.21 -1.77
CA SER A 106 -3.57 -16.90 -2.94
C SER A 106 -2.58 -18.01 -3.34
N PRO A 107 -1.91 -18.75 -2.42
CA PRO A 107 -1.02 -19.84 -2.82
C PRO A 107 -1.79 -21.05 -3.39
N ALA A 108 -2.97 -21.36 -2.85
CA ALA A 108 -3.81 -22.45 -3.34
C ALA A 108 -4.40 -22.12 -4.72
N ILE A 109 -4.86 -20.88 -4.90
CA ILE A 109 -5.34 -20.35 -6.19
C ILE A 109 -4.22 -20.45 -7.23
N ALA A 110 -2.99 -20.04 -6.89
CA ALA A 110 -1.86 -20.13 -7.81
C ALA A 110 -1.57 -21.58 -8.26
N LYS A 111 -1.60 -22.55 -7.33
CA LYS A 111 -1.45 -23.98 -7.66
C LYS A 111 -2.56 -24.48 -8.58
N MET A 112 -3.82 -24.13 -8.28
CA MET A 112 -4.96 -24.50 -9.11
C MET A 112 -4.86 -23.93 -10.52
N VAL A 113 -4.49 -22.66 -10.66
CA VAL A 113 -4.30 -22.01 -11.97
C VAL A 113 -3.17 -22.67 -12.76
N ALA A 114 -2.05 -23.01 -12.10
CA ALA A 114 -0.94 -23.71 -12.75
C ALA A 114 -1.38 -25.10 -13.29
N GLN A 115 -2.18 -25.83 -12.52
CA GLN A 115 -2.75 -27.10 -12.94
C GLN A 115 -3.66 -26.95 -14.17
N ILE A 116 -4.57 -25.96 -14.17
CA ILE A 116 -5.45 -25.67 -15.31
C ILE A 116 -4.64 -25.35 -16.57
N LEU A 117 -3.57 -24.56 -16.45
CA LEU A 117 -2.69 -24.24 -17.58
C LEU A 117 -2.01 -25.49 -18.14
N LYS A 118 -1.53 -26.39 -17.27
CA LYS A 118 -0.92 -27.66 -17.67
C LYS A 118 -1.91 -28.55 -18.42
N GLU A 119 -3.15 -28.63 -17.95
CA GLU A 119 -4.24 -29.36 -18.61
C GLU A 119 -4.61 -28.76 -19.97
N GLN A 120 -4.45 -27.45 -20.16
CA GLN A 120 -4.60 -26.79 -21.47
C GLN A 120 -3.41 -27.02 -22.42
N GLY A 121 -2.38 -27.73 -21.97
CA GLY A 121 -1.21 -28.09 -22.75
C GLY A 121 -0.03 -27.12 -22.61
N LEU A 122 -0.04 -26.22 -21.62
CA LEU A 122 1.13 -25.38 -21.34
C LEU A 122 2.25 -26.27 -20.77
N GLN A 123 3.36 -26.35 -21.50
CA GLN A 123 4.56 -27.01 -21.00
C GLN A 123 5.16 -26.15 -19.88
N MET A 124 5.38 -26.76 -18.73
CA MET A 124 5.97 -26.11 -17.56
C MET A 124 7.19 -26.90 -17.14
N GLU A 125 8.32 -26.21 -17.06
CA GLU A 125 9.57 -26.78 -16.58
C GLU A 125 9.87 -26.19 -15.20
N GLU A 126 10.36 -27.06 -14.31
CA GLU A 126 10.80 -26.63 -12.99
C GLU A 126 12.09 -25.80 -13.12
N LYS A 127 12.12 -24.64 -12.45
CA LYS A 127 13.31 -23.79 -12.45
C LYS A 127 14.27 -24.27 -11.38
N GLU A 128 15.31 -25.01 -11.78
CA GLU A 128 16.36 -25.52 -10.88
C GLU A 128 17.01 -24.42 -10.03
N ASN A 129 17.19 -23.22 -10.60
CA ASN A 129 17.82 -22.08 -9.94
C ASN A 129 16.81 -21.07 -9.33
N PHE A 130 15.63 -21.54 -8.92
CA PHE A 130 14.65 -20.66 -8.25
C PHE A 130 15.21 -20.17 -6.91
N LYS A 131 15.18 -18.84 -6.70
CA LYS A 131 15.58 -18.21 -5.44
C LYS A 131 14.30 -17.88 -4.65
N PRO A 132 13.86 -18.74 -3.70
CA PRO A 132 12.59 -18.58 -3.00
C PRO A 132 12.62 -17.45 -1.96
N TYR A 133 13.79 -16.90 -1.67
CA TYR A 133 13.97 -15.89 -0.64
C TYR A 133 14.10 -14.49 -1.24
N CYS A 134 13.24 -13.59 -0.78
CA CYS A 134 13.42 -12.17 -0.97
C CYS A 134 14.21 -11.63 0.23
N LYS A 135 15.33 -10.94 -0.03
CA LYS A 135 16.12 -10.31 1.03
C LYS A 135 15.25 -9.32 1.79
N LYS A 136 15.14 -9.46 3.12
CA LYS A 136 14.41 -8.52 3.96
C LYS A 136 15.05 -7.12 3.81
N PRO A 137 14.27 -6.06 3.58
CA PRO A 137 14.80 -4.70 3.60
C PRO A 137 15.35 -4.39 5.00
N VAL A 138 16.36 -3.53 5.05
CA VAL A 138 16.83 -2.96 6.32
C VAL A 138 15.73 -2.04 6.85
N VAL A 139 15.40 -2.17 8.13
CA VAL A 139 14.42 -1.32 8.81
C VAL A 139 15.15 -0.62 9.95
N PHE A 140 15.65 0.60 9.69
CA PHE A 140 16.63 1.26 10.55
C PHE A 140 16.13 1.47 11.98
N ARG A 141 14.84 1.78 12.12
CA ARG A 141 14.18 1.98 13.43
C ARG A 141 14.16 0.72 14.31
N GLU A 142 14.17 -0.48 13.73
CA GLU A 142 14.13 -1.76 14.46
C GLU A 142 15.52 -2.19 14.96
N LEU A 143 16.59 -1.52 14.51
CA LEU A 143 17.96 -1.88 14.83
C LEU A 143 18.43 -1.30 16.17
N SER A 144 19.34 -2.01 16.83
CA SER A 144 20.06 -1.52 18.01
C SER A 144 21.00 -0.37 17.67
N ASN A 145 21.38 0.44 18.67
CA ASN A 145 22.32 1.55 18.47
C ASN A 145 23.69 1.10 17.94
N GLU A 146 24.15 -0.09 18.28
CA GLU A 146 25.41 -0.64 17.76
C GLU A 146 25.30 -1.01 16.27
N GLU A 147 24.20 -1.65 15.87
CA GLU A 147 23.94 -1.98 14.46
C GLU A 147 23.77 -0.72 13.62
N ARG A 148 23.05 0.29 14.15
CA ARG A 148 22.91 1.60 13.51
C ARG A 148 24.28 2.23 13.27
N LYS A 149 25.17 2.26 14.27
CA LYS A 149 26.55 2.79 14.12
C LYS A 149 27.34 2.03 13.04
N LYS A 150 27.26 0.69 13.02
CA LYS A 150 27.94 -0.14 12.01
C LYS A 150 27.42 0.14 10.60
N LEU A 151 26.10 0.31 10.42
CA LEU A 151 25.51 0.64 9.13
C LEU A 151 25.89 2.05 8.66
N ILE A 152 25.88 3.03 9.57
CA ILE A 152 26.28 4.41 9.26
C ILE A 152 27.76 4.46 8.84
N ALA A 153 28.62 3.69 9.53
CA ALA A 153 30.04 3.60 9.16
C ALA A 153 30.25 3.01 7.75
N LYS A 154 29.42 2.02 7.36
CA LYS A 154 29.47 1.42 6.00
C LYS A 154 28.87 2.33 4.93
N ASN A 155 27.76 2.99 5.24
CA ASN A 155 27.07 3.91 4.34
C ASN A 155 26.53 5.09 5.15
N PRO A 156 27.17 6.28 5.07
CA PRO A 156 26.75 7.47 5.80
C PRO A 156 25.30 7.92 5.50
N LYS A 157 24.69 7.47 4.40
CA LYS A 157 23.28 7.77 4.08
C LYS A 157 22.29 7.13 5.07
N TYR A 158 22.67 6.05 5.78
CA TYR A 158 21.87 5.55 6.92
C TYR A 158 21.88 6.52 8.11
N GLY A 159 22.81 7.47 8.18
CA GLY A 159 22.84 8.50 9.23
C GLY A 159 21.89 9.68 8.95
N LYS A 160 21.33 9.76 7.75
CA LYS A 160 20.50 10.88 7.30
C LYS A 160 19.02 10.54 7.42
N ILE A 161 18.38 10.94 8.52
CA ILE A 161 16.92 10.75 8.69
C ILE A 161 16.15 11.68 7.73
N VAL A 162 15.36 11.07 6.84
CA VAL A 162 14.46 11.77 5.92
C VAL A 162 13.06 11.89 6.48
N CYS A 163 12.52 10.81 7.06
CA CYS A 163 11.22 10.81 7.73
C CYS A 163 11.39 10.67 9.24
N ARG A 164 11.20 11.76 9.99
CA ARG A 164 11.32 11.74 11.45
C ARG A 164 10.23 10.91 12.14
N CYS A 165 9.00 10.92 11.62
CA CYS A 165 7.89 10.19 12.25
C CYS A 165 8.09 8.68 12.24
N GLU A 166 8.74 8.16 11.21
CA GLU A 166 8.92 6.71 10.99
C GLU A 166 10.39 6.29 11.12
N GLU A 167 11.28 7.22 11.48
CA GLU A 167 12.75 7.07 11.55
C GLU A 167 13.39 6.50 10.27
N VAL A 168 12.86 6.89 9.11
CA VAL A 168 13.34 6.39 7.80
C VAL A 168 14.51 7.23 7.30
N THR A 169 15.57 6.54 6.90
CA THR A 169 16.83 7.10 6.41
C THR A 169 16.81 7.37 4.90
N GLU A 170 17.76 8.18 4.42
CA GLU A 170 17.98 8.38 2.98
C GLU A 170 18.36 7.04 2.31
N ALA A 171 19.17 6.21 2.97
CA ALA A 171 19.58 4.91 2.45
C ALA A 171 18.38 3.96 2.25
N GLU A 172 17.43 3.88 3.18
CA GLU A 172 16.24 3.03 3.02
C GLU A 172 15.36 3.43 1.82
N ILE A 173 15.29 4.74 1.52
CA ILE A 173 14.58 5.23 0.34
C ILE A 173 15.31 4.80 -0.94
N ILE A 174 16.64 4.93 -0.97
CA ILE A 174 17.47 4.50 -2.10
C ILE A 174 17.38 2.98 -2.30
N ASP A 175 17.45 2.21 -1.22
CA ASP A 175 17.29 0.75 -1.23
C ASP A 175 15.92 0.35 -1.79
N ALA A 176 14.86 1.09 -1.48
CA ALA A 176 13.53 0.85 -2.04
C ALA A 176 13.48 1.12 -3.55
N ILE A 177 14.11 2.21 -4.00
CA ILE A 177 14.18 2.62 -5.41
C ILE A 177 14.94 1.57 -6.24
N HIS A 178 16.08 1.07 -5.73
CA HIS A 178 16.92 0.09 -6.44
C HIS A 178 16.62 -1.37 -6.06
N SER A 179 15.50 -1.61 -5.38
CA SER A 179 15.09 -2.97 -5.04
C SER A 179 14.73 -3.78 -6.30
N ARG A 180 14.60 -5.11 -6.15
CA ARG A 180 14.24 -6.02 -7.26
C ARG A 180 12.99 -5.58 -8.03
N LEU A 181 12.05 -4.93 -7.35
CA LEU A 181 10.90 -4.27 -7.95
C LEU A 181 11.00 -2.77 -7.64
N PRO A 182 11.63 -1.97 -8.53
CA PRO A 182 11.93 -0.57 -8.29
C PRO A 182 10.72 0.25 -7.82
N ALA A 183 10.90 1.02 -6.75
CA ALA A 183 9.88 1.93 -6.23
C ALA A 183 9.97 3.30 -6.90
N LEU A 184 9.31 3.45 -8.06
CA LEU A 184 9.42 4.65 -8.92
C LEU A 184 8.33 5.71 -8.71
N THR A 185 7.49 5.57 -7.69
CA THR A 185 6.49 6.58 -7.29
C THR A 185 6.56 6.83 -5.80
N ILE A 186 6.06 7.99 -5.33
CA ILE A 186 6.03 8.29 -3.90
C ILE A 186 5.23 7.24 -3.13
N ASP A 187 4.07 6.82 -3.63
CA ASP A 187 3.28 5.81 -2.94
C ASP A 187 3.97 4.44 -2.93
N ALA A 188 4.78 4.11 -3.95
CA ALA A 188 5.61 2.91 -3.94
C ALA A 188 6.69 3.00 -2.85
N ILE A 189 7.40 4.15 -2.75
CA ILE A 189 8.39 4.38 -1.69
C ILE A 189 7.71 4.33 -0.31
N LYS A 190 6.54 4.96 -0.16
CA LYS A 190 5.73 4.94 1.07
C LYS A 190 5.42 3.51 1.48
N ARG A 191 4.94 2.66 0.58
CA ARG A 191 4.66 1.24 0.87
C ARG A 191 5.89 0.39 1.20
N ARG A 192 7.06 0.73 0.65
CA ARG A 192 8.31 -0.05 0.83
C ARG A 192 9.14 0.38 2.04
N SER A 193 9.18 1.68 2.32
CA SER A 193 10.05 2.28 3.35
C SER A 193 9.29 2.92 4.50
N ARG A 194 7.97 3.13 4.35
CA ARG A 194 7.11 3.89 5.26
C ARG A 194 7.36 5.39 5.33
N ALA A 195 8.27 5.95 4.53
CA ALA A 195 8.43 7.41 4.46
C ALA A 195 7.09 8.08 4.11
N GLY A 196 6.56 8.88 5.04
CA GLY A 196 5.25 9.54 4.90
C GLY A 196 4.05 8.74 5.41
N MET A 197 4.24 7.62 6.14
CA MET A 197 3.15 6.87 6.78
C MET A 197 2.86 7.30 8.22
N GLY A 198 3.76 8.06 8.85
CA GLY A 198 3.57 8.50 10.24
C GLY A 198 2.59 9.66 10.40
N ARG A 199 2.52 10.24 11.61
CA ARG A 199 1.53 11.27 11.98
C ARG A 199 1.36 12.42 10.98
N CYS A 200 2.44 12.87 10.34
CA CYS A 200 2.40 13.98 9.38
C CYS A 200 1.92 13.60 7.97
N GLN A 201 1.70 12.31 7.68
CA GLN A 201 1.29 11.78 6.37
C GLN A 201 2.13 12.29 5.18
N GLY A 202 3.42 12.53 5.41
CA GLY A 202 4.33 13.01 4.38
C GLY A 202 4.47 14.53 4.29
N GLY A 203 3.72 15.31 5.08
CA GLY A 203 3.75 16.78 5.04
C GLY A 203 5.14 17.42 5.15
N PHE A 204 6.10 16.75 5.81
CA PHE A 204 7.49 17.24 5.94
C PHE A 204 8.49 16.52 5.04
N CYS A 205 8.42 15.19 4.96
CA CYS A 205 9.43 14.40 4.25
C CYS A 205 9.19 14.33 2.74
N LEU A 206 7.97 14.57 2.26
CA LEU A 206 7.58 14.39 0.86
C LEU A 206 8.52 15.11 -0.14
N PRO A 207 8.84 16.41 0.02
CA PRO A 207 9.74 17.09 -0.92
C PRO A 207 11.16 16.51 -0.92
N ARG A 208 11.62 15.97 0.22
CA ARG A 208 12.95 15.32 0.33
C ARG A 208 12.95 13.97 -0.37
N VAL A 209 11.91 13.16 -0.15
CA VAL A 209 11.72 11.87 -0.82
C VAL A 209 11.65 12.07 -2.33
N ALA A 210 10.88 13.05 -2.80
CA ALA A 210 10.77 13.35 -4.23
C ALA A 210 12.11 13.75 -4.86
N LYS A 211 12.92 14.55 -4.18
CA LYS A 211 14.28 14.90 -4.65
C LYS A 211 15.21 13.69 -4.73
N ILE A 212 15.13 12.78 -3.75
CA ILE A 212 15.90 11.53 -3.78
C ILE A 212 15.45 10.68 -4.97
N LEU A 213 14.13 10.50 -5.15
CA LEU A 213 13.59 9.74 -6.27
C LEU A 213 13.99 10.33 -7.63
N ALA A 214 13.83 11.64 -7.83
CA ALA A 214 14.25 12.32 -9.05
C ALA A 214 15.73 12.09 -9.37
N ARG A 215 16.60 12.23 -8.35
CA ARG A 215 18.04 11.99 -8.47
C ARG A 215 18.37 10.54 -8.83
N GLU A 216 17.80 9.57 -8.09
CA GLU A 216 18.13 8.15 -8.26
C GLU A 216 17.53 7.54 -9.54
N ALA A 217 16.37 8.05 -10.00
CA ALA A 217 15.73 7.62 -11.24
C ALA A 217 16.18 8.45 -12.46
N ASN A 218 17.04 9.46 -12.28
CA ASN A 218 17.50 10.37 -13.32
C ASN A 218 16.35 11.02 -14.12
N ILE A 219 15.34 11.54 -13.41
CA ILE A 219 14.18 12.23 -13.98
C ILE A 219 14.06 13.65 -13.40
N PRO A 220 13.48 14.61 -14.15
CA PRO A 220 13.11 15.91 -13.60
C PRO A 220 12.17 15.77 -12.40
N LEU A 221 12.24 16.71 -11.45
CA LEU A 221 11.40 16.69 -10.24
C LEU A 221 9.90 16.75 -10.59
N GLU A 222 9.57 17.44 -11.68
CA GLU A 222 8.23 17.60 -12.25
C GLU A 222 7.63 16.29 -12.75
N LYS A 223 8.49 15.32 -13.11
CA LYS A 223 8.08 13.98 -13.53
C LYS A 223 7.93 13.00 -12.35
N VAL A 224 8.14 13.46 -11.12
CA VAL A 224 7.91 12.63 -9.93
C VAL A 224 6.41 12.48 -9.70
N GLU A 225 5.94 11.25 -9.82
CA GLU A 225 4.55 10.89 -9.59
C GLU A 225 4.30 10.45 -8.14
N LYS A 226 3.16 10.89 -7.59
CA LYS A 226 2.59 10.35 -6.36
C LYS A 226 2.16 8.90 -6.57
N ASN A 227 1.32 8.71 -7.58
CA ASN A 227 0.80 7.44 -8.07
C ASN A 227 0.46 7.62 -9.56
N ARG A 228 0.47 6.53 -10.33
CA ARG A 228 0.32 6.47 -11.80
C ARG A 228 -0.41 7.69 -12.41
N GLY A 229 0.33 8.59 -13.05
CA GLY A 229 -0.20 9.76 -13.76
C GLY A 229 -0.47 11.01 -12.92
N SER A 230 -0.25 10.97 -11.60
CA SER A 230 -0.43 12.12 -10.69
C SER A 230 0.93 12.74 -10.34
N CYS A 231 1.33 13.78 -11.07
CA CYS A 231 2.57 14.52 -10.81
C CYS A 231 2.44 15.40 -9.56
N LEU A 232 3.51 15.50 -8.77
CA LEU A 232 3.53 16.30 -7.54
C LEU A 232 3.91 17.76 -7.74
N PHE A 233 4.67 18.05 -8.79
CA PHE A 233 5.24 19.37 -9.04
C PHE A 233 4.92 19.76 -10.49
N VAL A 234 4.44 20.99 -10.67
CA VAL A 234 4.10 21.53 -11.99
C VAL A 234 5.26 22.27 -12.65
N GLY A 235 6.23 22.74 -11.86
CA GLY A 235 7.38 23.49 -12.34
C GLY A 235 8.06 24.30 -11.24
N ARG A 236 9.05 25.10 -11.62
CA ARG A 236 9.70 26.03 -10.69
C ARG A 236 8.82 27.26 -10.53
N ALA A 237 8.65 27.72 -9.28
CA ALA A 237 7.82 28.88 -8.99
C ALA A 237 8.22 30.15 -9.76
N LYS A 238 9.51 30.34 -10.09
CA LYS A 238 9.98 31.50 -10.84
C LYS A 238 9.54 31.52 -12.31
N CYS A 239 9.37 30.35 -12.94
CA CYS A 239 8.97 30.27 -14.34
C CYS A 239 7.50 30.70 -14.56
N LEU A 240 6.67 30.66 -13.51
CA LEU A 240 5.27 31.10 -13.56
C LEU A 240 5.12 32.63 -13.48
N ILE A 241 6.17 33.35 -13.09
CA ILE A 241 6.18 34.82 -12.98
C ILE A 241 6.72 35.44 -14.28
N GLU A 242 7.57 34.71 -15.01
CA GLU A 242 8.15 35.18 -16.27
C GLU A 242 7.08 35.21 -17.40
N GLU A 243 6.12 34.29 -17.41
CA GLU A 243 5.01 34.29 -18.38
C GLU A 243 4.04 35.48 -18.23
N GLU A 244 3.92 36.09 -17.04
CA GLU A 244 3.07 37.28 -16.81
C GLU A 244 3.75 38.61 -17.22
N ASN A 245 5.06 38.61 -17.45
CA ASN A 245 5.81 39.83 -17.82
C ASN A 245 6.11 39.94 -19.32
N GLU A 246 5.67 38.96 -20.12
CA GLU A 246 5.81 38.94 -21.58
C GLU A 246 4.46 39.19 -22.31
N SER A 247 3.42 39.62 -21.60
CA SER A 247 2.11 40.01 -22.14
C SER A 247 1.82 41.51 -22.02
#